data_AF-A0A8J7C677-F1
#
_entry.id   AF-A0A8J7C677-F1
#
_cell.length_a   1.000
_cell.length_b   1.000
_cell.length_c   1.000
_cell.angle_alpha   90.00
_cell.angle_beta   90.00
_cell.angle_gamma   90.00
#
_symmetry.space_group_name_H-M   'P 1'
#
loop_
_entity.id
_entity.type
_entity.pdbx_description
1 polymer ?
#
loop_
_entity_poly.entity_id
_entity_poly.type
_entity_poly.pdbx_seq_one_letter_code
_entity_poly.pdbx_strand_id
1 'polypeptide(L)'
;MKLTRRNFVKLASITGLVGLTGGLAGCSDKVAVTQNVAEADKIPPAEKATVYFSKQIDAAHLIELYNKINSQITGKVAIKLHTGEPNGPNILPRDMVKAFQAQIPNSTIIEANVAYGGARSTTERHRKTLKTNGWTFCPVDIIDEDGDVDFPVNGGFHLKKVAMGAHLNNYDS
;
A
#
# COMPACT_ATOMS: atom_id res chain seq x y z
N MET A 1 32.77 -4.87 -20.07
CA MET A 1 31.47 -5.36 -20.59
C MET A 1 30.41 -5.08 -19.53
N LYS A 2 29.49 -4.13 -19.77
CA LYS A 2 28.54 -3.63 -18.76
C LYS A 2 27.27 -4.50 -18.81
N LEU A 3 27.04 -5.30 -17.76
CA LEU A 3 25.92 -6.23 -17.70
C LEU A 3 24.63 -5.46 -17.38
N THR A 4 23.67 -5.44 -18.30
CA THR A 4 22.35 -4.85 -18.08
C THR A 4 21.35 -5.93 -17.69
N ARG A 5 20.28 -5.55 -16.97
CA ARG A 5 19.25 -6.46 -16.42
C ARG A 5 18.66 -7.43 -17.45
N ARG A 6 18.63 -7.07 -18.73
CA ARG A 6 18.16 -7.92 -19.83
C ARG A 6 19.10 -9.09 -20.16
N ASN A 7 20.40 -8.94 -19.91
CA ASN A 7 21.38 -9.99 -20.23
C ASN A 7 21.49 -11.05 -19.13
N PHE A 8 21.09 -10.72 -17.89
CA PHE A 8 21.12 -11.67 -16.77
C PHE A 8 20.07 -12.77 -16.91
N VAL A 9 18.87 -12.41 -17.39
CA VAL A 9 17.74 -13.36 -17.54
C VAL A 9 18.00 -14.37 -18.65
N LYS A 10 18.80 -14.02 -19.67
CA LYS A 10 19.13 -14.93 -20.78
C LYS A 10 20.26 -15.92 -20.47
N LEU A 11 21.09 -15.64 -19.46
CA LEU A 11 22.24 -16.48 -19.15
C LEU A 11 21.90 -17.64 -18.21
N ALA A 12 20.83 -17.51 -17.42
CA ALA A 12 20.40 -18.56 -16.48
C ALA A 12 19.71 -19.76 -17.14
N SER A 13 19.36 -19.68 -18.43
CA SER A 13 18.55 -20.68 -19.11
C SER A 13 19.32 -21.72 -19.95
N ILE A 14 20.66 -21.68 -20.01
CA ILE A 14 21.43 -22.55 -20.92
C ILE A 14 22.31 -23.62 -20.23
N THR A 15 22.57 -23.56 -18.93
CA THR A 15 23.51 -24.52 -18.31
C THR A 15 22.78 -25.64 -17.56
N GLY A 16 22.37 -26.67 -18.30
CA GLY A 16 21.74 -27.85 -17.70
C GLY A 16 21.82 -29.11 -18.56
N LEU A 17 22.99 -29.46 -19.10
CA LEU A 17 23.18 -30.80 -19.67
C LEU A 17 24.67 -31.22 -19.67
N VAL A 18 25.14 -31.90 -18.62
CA VAL A 18 26.23 -32.90 -18.66
C VAL A 18 26.00 -33.90 -17.53
N GLY A 19 25.84 -35.19 -17.87
CA GLY A 19 25.66 -36.29 -16.91
C GLY A 19 26.94 -37.06 -16.60
N LEU A 20 26.87 -38.03 -15.65
CA LEU A 20 27.60 -39.31 -15.63
C LEU A 20 27.27 -40.15 -14.37
N THR A 21 26.59 -41.28 -14.61
CA THR A 21 26.72 -42.65 -14.06
C THR A 21 27.29 -42.93 -12.64
N GLY A 22 26.56 -43.76 -11.86
CA GLY A 22 27.15 -44.82 -11.02
C GLY A 22 26.53 -45.12 -9.63
N GLY A 23 25.89 -46.29 -9.46
CA GLY A 23 26.15 -47.21 -8.33
C GLY A 23 25.34 -47.16 -7.01
N LEU A 24 24.35 -48.07 -6.89
CA LEU A 24 24.00 -49.00 -5.80
C LEU A 24 23.67 -48.57 -4.33
N ALA A 25 22.45 -49.00 -3.94
CA ALA A 25 22.05 -49.72 -2.71
C ALA A 25 21.72 -48.96 -1.41
N GLY A 26 20.44 -49.10 -0.98
CA GLY A 26 20.13 -49.48 0.41
C GLY A 26 19.15 -48.61 1.21
N CYS A 27 17.97 -49.20 1.48
CA CYS A 27 17.04 -49.01 2.61
C CYS A 27 15.94 -47.92 2.60
N SER A 28 14.72 -48.45 2.79
CA SER A 28 13.39 -47.88 2.71
C SER A 28 13.03 -46.89 3.82
N ASP A 29 12.32 -45.83 3.43
CA ASP A 29 10.90 -45.56 3.80
C ASP A 29 10.66 -44.05 3.69
N LYS A 30 10.10 -43.60 2.56
CA LYS A 30 9.45 -42.29 2.46
C LYS A 30 8.20 -42.38 1.60
N VAL A 31 7.09 -42.10 2.28
CA VAL A 31 5.76 -41.82 1.73
C VAL A 31 5.89 -41.02 0.43
N ALA A 32 5.33 -41.55 -0.64
CA ALA A 32 5.25 -40.88 -1.93
C ALA A 32 4.30 -39.67 -1.81
N VAL A 33 4.86 -38.48 -1.61
CA VAL A 33 4.19 -37.25 -2.03
C VAL A 33 4.44 -37.13 -3.52
N THR A 34 3.44 -37.53 -4.31
CA THR A 34 3.42 -37.29 -5.76
C THR A 34 3.34 -35.77 -5.96
N GLN A 35 4.51 -35.14 -6.11
CA GLN A 35 4.59 -33.78 -6.59
C GLN A 35 4.27 -33.79 -8.07
N ASN A 36 3.01 -33.53 -8.42
CA ASN A 36 2.65 -33.10 -9.76
C ASN A 36 3.13 -31.65 -9.93
N VAL A 37 4.43 -31.48 -10.17
CA VAL A 37 5.04 -30.20 -10.60
C VAL A 37 4.89 -30.09 -12.11
N ALA A 38 3.64 -30.04 -12.59
CA ALA A 38 3.37 -29.96 -14.02
C ALA A 38 2.05 -29.25 -14.31
N GLU A 39 1.83 -28.06 -13.73
CA GLU A 39 0.89 -27.09 -14.33
C GLU A 39 1.07 -25.66 -13.78
N ALA A 40 2.30 -25.15 -13.71
CA ALA A 40 2.55 -23.74 -13.41
C ALA A 40 2.43 -22.82 -14.64
N ASP A 41 2.25 -23.38 -15.85
CA ASP A 41 2.35 -22.66 -17.13
C ASP A 41 1.01 -22.23 -17.74
N LYS A 42 -0.10 -22.29 -16.97
CA LYS A 42 -1.43 -21.86 -17.45
C LYS A 42 -2.12 -20.85 -16.53
N ILE A 43 -1.38 -19.94 -15.91
CA ILE A 43 -2.02 -18.73 -15.38
C ILE A 43 -2.21 -17.78 -16.58
N PRO A 44 -3.44 -17.56 -17.07
CA PRO A 44 -3.67 -16.61 -18.16
C PRO A 44 -3.09 -15.25 -17.75
N PRO A 45 -2.56 -14.44 -18.70
CA PRO A 45 -2.05 -13.12 -18.39
C PRO A 45 -3.11 -12.35 -17.60
N ALA A 46 -2.78 -11.96 -16.37
CA ALA A 46 -3.70 -11.19 -15.55
C ALA A 46 -4.13 -9.95 -16.34
N GLU A 47 -5.43 -9.71 -16.37
CA GLU A 47 -5.99 -8.53 -17.02
C GLU A 47 -5.34 -7.27 -16.44
N LYS A 48 -4.98 -6.31 -17.31
CA LYS A 48 -4.31 -5.08 -16.86
C LYS A 48 -5.25 -4.27 -15.98
N ALA A 49 -4.73 -3.70 -14.90
CA ALA A 49 -5.52 -2.84 -14.03
C ALA A 49 -6.02 -1.59 -14.78
N THR A 50 -7.30 -1.26 -14.62
CA THR A 50 -7.89 -0.02 -15.12
C THR A 50 -7.45 1.16 -14.27
N VAL A 51 -6.98 2.23 -14.90
CA VAL A 51 -6.54 3.47 -14.24
C VAL A 51 -7.40 4.63 -14.69
N TYR A 52 -7.97 5.37 -13.74
CA TYR A 52 -8.72 6.59 -13.99
C TYR A 52 -7.89 7.82 -13.65
N PHE A 53 -8.01 8.88 -14.46
CA PHE A 53 -7.22 10.10 -14.32
C PHE A 53 -8.04 11.33 -14.75
N SER A 54 -7.86 12.44 -14.04
CA SER A 54 -8.38 13.76 -14.42
C SER A 54 -7.25 14.79 -14.38
N LYS A 55 -7.27 15.73 -15.34
CA LYS A 55 -6.40 16.92 -15.32
C LYS A 55 -6.97 18.04 -14.45
N GLN A 56 -8.26 17.96 -14.09
CA GLN A 56 -8.95 18.96 -13.30
C GLN A 56 -8.76 18.68 -11.81
N ILE A 57 -8.39 19.71 -11.05
CA ILE A 57 -8.16 19.65 -9.61
C ILE A 57 -9.33 20.34 -8.92
N ASP A 58 -10.48 19.66 -8.88
CA ASP A 58 -11.70 20.14 -8.25
C ASP A 58 -12.50 18.98 -7.62
N ALA A 59 -13.54 19.35 -6.86
CA ALA A 59 -14.35 18.38 -6.11
C ALA A 59 -15.16 17.49 -7.04
N ALA A 60 -15.71 18.04 -8.13
CA ALA A 60 -16.60 17.31 -9.03
C ALA A 60 -15.86 16.13 -9.66
N HIS A 61 -14.65 16.36 -10.17
CA HIS A 61 -13.85 15.31 -10.80
C HIS A 61 -13.27 14.33 -9.76
N LEU A 62 -12.90 14.79 -8.56
CA LEU A 62 -12.47 13.87 -7.50
C LEU A 62 -13.59 12.91 -7.08
N ILE A 63 -14.82 13.43 -6.93
CA ILE A 63 -16.01 12.62 -6.63
C ILE A 63 -16.32 11.67 -7.79
N GLU A 64 -16.21 12.13 -9.04
CA GLU A 64 -16.42 11.26 -10.21
C GLU A 64 -15.42 10.09 -10.22
N LEU A 65 -14.13 10.35 -9.95
CA LEU A 65 -13.10 9.32 -9.87
C LEU A 65 -13.39 8.34 -8.73
N TYR A 66 -13.72 8.84 -7.54
CA TYR A 66 -14.09 8.01 -6.40
C TYR A 66 -15.27 7.10 -6.72
N ASN A 67 -16.32 7.62 -7.39
CA ASN A 67 -17.49 6.84 -7.77
C ASN A 67 -17.17 5.66 -8.71
N LYS A 68 -16.06 5.70 -9.44
CA LYS A 68 -15.61 4.59 -10.28
C LYS A 68 -14.86 3.49 -9.51
N ILE A 69 -14.36 3.78 -8.31
CA ILE A 69 -13.44 2.89 -7.57
C ILE A 69 -13.91 2.54 -6.15
N ASN A 70 -14.93 3.21 -5.61
CA ASN A 70 -15.27 3.15 -4.19
C ASN A 70 -15.66 1.76 -3.67
N SER A 71 -15.89 0.77 -4.54
CA SER A 71 -15.97 -0.67 -4.24
C SER A 71 -16.77 -1.04 -2.99
N GLN A 72 -17.82 -0.28 -2.66
CA GLN A 72 -18.64 -0.45 -1.45
C GLN A 72 -17.87 -0.30 -0.12
N ILE A 73 -16.90 0.61 -0.04
CA ILE A 73 -16.32 1.04 1.23
C ILE A 73 -17.44 1.59 2.14
N THR A 74 -17.67 0.92 3.27
CA THR A 74 -18.74 1.21 4.24
C THR A 74 -18.21 1.12 5.67
N GLY A 75 -19.04 1.46 6.66
CA GLY A 75 -18.61 1.49 8.07
C GLY A 75 -17.93 2.80 8.45
N LYS A 76 -16.94 2.75 9.33
CA LYS A 76 -16.06 3.87 9.68
C LYS A 76 -14.94 3.97 8.65
N VAL A 77 -14.93 5.05 7.87
CA VAL A 77 -14.02 5.17 6.72
C VAL A 77 -12.85 6.10 7.03
N ALA A 78 -11.63 5.63 6.77
CA ALA A 78 -10.43 6.45 6.84
C ALA A 78 -10.11 7.08 5.48
N ILE A 79 -10.03 8.41 5.41
CA ILE A 79 -9.56 9.14 4.23
C ILE A 79 -8.12 9.56 4.48
N LYS A 80 -7.16 8.80 3.96
CA LYS A 80 -5.75 9.18 4.00
C LYS A 80 -5.52 10.35 3.06
N LEU A 81 -5.17 11.49 3.65
CA LEU A 81 -4.93 12.74 2.94
C LEU A 81 -3.48 13.15 3.13
N HIS A 82 -2.89 13.82 2.14
CA HIS A 82 -1.64 14.54 2.31
C HIS A 82 -1.92 15.98 2.73
N THR A 83 -1.65 16.33 3.98
CA THR A 83 -1.96 17.66 4.54
C THR A 83 -0.88 18.72 4.28
N GLY A 84 0.25 18.31 3.68
CA GLY A 84 1.38 19.17 3.32
C GLY A 84 2.25 19.60 4.49
N GLU A 85 3.44 20.11 4.18
CA GLU A 85 4.29 20.84 5.12
C GLU A 85 3.77 22.29 5.32
N PRO A 86 4.15 22.99 6.39
CA PRO A 86 3.80 24.40 6.56
C PRO A 86 4.24 25.23 5.37
N ASN A 87 3.32 26.02 4.80
CA ASN A 87 3.57 26.87 3.63
C ASN A 87 4.03 26.09 2.37
N GLY A 88 3.74 24.79 2.28
CA GLY A 88 4.09 23.98 1.12
C GLY A 88 3.33 24.41 -0.15
N PRO A 89 3.92 24.26 -1.35
CA PRO A 89 3.32 24.74 -2.60
C PRO A 89 2.15 23.87 -3.09
N ASN A 90 2.03 22.63 -2.60
CA ASN A 90 1.11 21.61 -3.12
C ASN A 90 0.05 21.19 -2.10
N ILE A 91 -0.52 22.15 -1.37
CA ILE A 91 -1.61 21.87 -0.42
C ILE A 91 -2.93 21.82 -1.19
N LEU A 92 -3.65 20.70 -1.09
CA LEU A 92 -4.96 20.54 -1.72
C LEU A 92 -5.94 21.63 -1.25
N PRO A 93 -6.84 22.12 -2.12
CA PRO A 93 -7.88 23.05 -1.71
C PRO A 93 -8.78 22.43 -0.62
N ARG A 94 -8.93 23.12 0.52
CA ARG A 94 -9.69 22.58 1.67
C ARG A 94 -11.16 22.39 1.33
N ASP A 95 -11.75 23.31 0.58
CA ASP A 95 -13.15 23.23 0.14
C ASP A 95 -13.39 22.03 -0.78
N MET A 96 -12.40 21.68 -1.61
CA MET A 96 -12.46 20.48 -2.44
C MET A 96 -12.51 19.21 -1.59
N VAL A 97 -11.60 19.10 -0.61
CA VAL A 97 -11.56 17.94 0.30
C VAL A 97 -12.82 17.87 1.16
N LYS A 98 -13.30 19.01 1.67
CA LYS A 98 -14.53 19.09 2.46
C LYS A 98 -15.75 18.61 1.65
N ALA A 99 -15.88 19.06 0.40
CA ALA A 99 -16.95 18.62 -0.50
C ALA A 99 -16.87 17.12 -0.81
N PHE A 100 -15.64 16.59 -0.98
CA PHE A 100 -15.40 15.17 -1.18
C PHE A 100 -15.74 14.33 0.06
N GLN A 101 -15.26 14.71 1.25
CA GLN A 101 -15.54 14.01 2.51
C GLN A 101 -17.05 13.91 2.77
N ALA A 102 -17.81 14.94 2.43
CA ALA A 102 -19.27 14.95 2.56
C ALA A 102 -19.98 13.84 1.73
N GLN A 103 -19.31 13.27 0.71
CA GLN A 103 -19.84 12.14 -0.07
C GLN A 103 -19.59 10.78 0.60
N ILE A 104 -18.79 10.73 1.68
CA ILE A 104 -18.40 9.49 2.35
C ILE A 104 -18.94 9.54 3.79
N PRO A 105 -20.08 8.89 4.07
CA PRO A 105 -20.63 8.84 5.42
C PRO A 105 -19.64 8.24 6.42
N ASN A 106 -19.71 8.69 7.68
CA ASN A 106 -18.87 8.19 8.78
C ASN A 106 -17.36 8.21 8.47
N SER A 107 -16.91 9.18 7.66
CA SER A 107 -15.51 9.29 7.28
C SER A 107 -14.73 10.25 8.16
N THR A 108 -13.45 9.92 8.39
CA THR A 108 -12.48 10.75 9.11
C THR A 108 -11.24 10.94 8.25
N ILE A 109 -10.72 12.16 8.19
CA ILE A 109 -9.42 12.41 7.55
C ILE A 109 -8.33 11.89 8.48
N ILE A 110 -7.46 11.03 7.96
CA ILE A 110 -6.34 10.47 8.72
C ILE A 110 -5.00 10.98 8.19
N GLU A 111 -4.06 11.20 9.10
CA GLU A 111 -2.67 11.51 8.83
C GLU A 111 -1.76 10.67 9.74
N ALA A 112 -0.46 10.64 9.45
CA ALA A 112 0.54 10.00 10.31
C ALA A 112 1.74 10.92 10.48
N ASN A 113 2.43 10.87 11.61
CA ASN A 113 3.67 11.60 11.77
C ASN A 113 4.71 11.09 10.76
N VAL A 114 5.58 12.00 10.31
CA VAL A 114 6.63 11.65 9.36
C VAL A 114 7.84 11.07 10.10
N ALA A 115 8.39 9.99 9.56
CA ALA A 115 9.62 9.39 10.08
C ALA A 115 10.87 10.27 9.84
N TYR A 116 10.80 11.18 8.87
CA TYR A 116 11.82 12.19 8.67
C TYR A 116 11.58 13.39 9.61
N GLY A 117 12.65 14.07 10.03
CA GLY A 117 12.50 15.24 10.91
C GLY A 117 11.67 16.37 10.27
N GLY A 118 11.19 17.32 11.07
CA GLY A 118 10.49 18.50 10.55
C GLY A 118 9.18 18.81 11.28
N ALA A 119 8.31 19.57 10.63
CA ALA A 119 7.11 20.14 11.23
C ALA A 119 5.96 19.14 11.47
N ARG A 120 6.11 17.90 11.00
CA ARG A 120 5.13 16.81 11.20
C ARG A 120 5.74 15.58 11.90
N SER A 121 6.94 15.72 12.45
CA SER A 121 7.69 14.60 13.07
C SER A 121 7.22 14.21 14.47
N THR A 122 6.43 15.07 15.12
CA THR A 122 5.77 14.77 16.40
C THR A 122 4.32 15.20 16.31
N THR A 123 3.43 14.52 17.05
CA THR A 123 1.99 14.83 17.07
C THR A 123 1.76 16.31 17.35
N GLU A 124 2.37 16.88 18.39
CA GLU A 124 2.21 18.31 18.72
C GLU A 124 2.54 19.24 17.54
N ARG A 125 3.68 19.01 16.87
CA ARG A 125 4.11 19.81 15.73
C ARG A 125 3.18 19.60 14.53
N HIS A 126 2.77 18.36 14.30
CA HIS A 126 1.86 18.01 13.23
C HIS A 126 0.49 18.68 13.41
N ARG A 127 -0.06 18.68 14.64
CA ARG A 127 -1.29 19.43 15.00
C ARG A 127 -1.16 20.93 14.71
N LYS A 128 0.01 21.53 14.97
CA LYS A 128 0.27 22.93 14.60
C LYS A 128 0.29 23.12 13.09
N THR A 129 0.94 22.23 12.35
CA THR A 129 0.97 22.24 10.88
C THR A 129 -0.44 22.14 10.29
N LEU A 130 -1.29 21.26 10.82
CA LEU A 130 -2.68 21.13 10.40
C LEU A 130 -3.45 22.46 10.54
N LYS A 131 -3.30 23.13 11.68
CA LYS A 131 -3.90 24.46 11.91
C LYS A 131 -3.35 25.50 10.94
N THR A 132 -2.03 25.57 10.74
CA THR A 132 -1.39 26.50 9.81
C THR A 132 -1.89 26.31 8.38
N ASN A 133 -2.09 25.07 7.94
CA ASN A 133 -2.53 24.75 6.58
C ASN A 133 -4.05 24.83 6.40
N GLY A 134 -4.81 25.15 7.46
CA GLY A 134 -6.25 25.35 7.41
C GLY A 134 -7.08 24.06 7.49
N TRP A 135 -6.50 22.95 7.97
CA TRP A 135 -7.21 21.69 8.23
C TRP A 135 -8.00 21.76 9.54
N THR A 136 -8.92 22.73 9.63
CA THR A 136 -9.69 23.04 10.84
C THR A 136 -11.20 22.80 10.68
N PHE A 137 -11.66 22.42 9.48
CA PHE A 137 -13.08 22.19 9.21
C PHE A 137 -13.60 20.85 9.75
N CYS A 138 -12.71 19.92 10.09
CA CYS A 138 -13.01 18.67 10.79
C CYS A 138 -11.80 18.25 11.63
N PRO A 139 -11.99 17.40 12.66
CA PRO A 139 -10.88 16.72 13.30
C PRO A 139 -10.13 15.84 12.29
N VAL A 140 -8.81 15.92 12.30
CA VAL A 140 -7.93 14.97 11.61
C VAL A 140 -7.44 13.99 12.66
N ASP A 141 -7.47 12.69 12.39
CA ASP A 141 -6.88 11.69 13.27
C ASP A 141 -5.40 11.47 12.90
N ILE A 142 -4.48 11.62 13.87
CA ILE A 142 -3.06 11.32 13.65
C ILE A 142 -2.88 9.90 14.18
N ILE A 143 -2.86 8.94 13.27
CA ILE A 143 -3.14 7.55 13.65
C ILE A 143 -2.08 6.92 14.54
N ASP A 144 -0.89 7.50 14.59
CA ASP A 144 0.26 7.08 15.36
C ASP A 144 0.51 7.96 16.60
N GLU A 145 -0.46 8.79 17.01
CA GLU A 145 -0.27 9.66 18.18
C GLU A 145 -0.12 8.91 19.50
N ASP A 146 -0.79 7.77 19.63
CA ASP A 146 -0.73 6.87 20.78
C ASP A 146 0.18 5.64 20.53
N GLY A 147 1.07 5.74 19.53
CA GLY A 147 2.03 4.69 19.17
C GLY A 147 1.56 3.83 18.00
N ASP A 148 2.13 2.63 17.91
CA ASP A 148 1.95 1.71 16.80
C ASP A 148 1.34 0.37 17.21
N VAL A 149 0.78 -0.33 16.23
CA VAL A 149 0.26 -1.68 16.33
C VAL A 149 0.75 -2.51 15.14
N ASP A 150 1.08 -3.77 15.41
CA ASP A 150 1.55 -4.71 14.40
C ASP A 150 0.38 -5.38 13.67
N PHE A 151 0.35 -5.25 12.35
CA PHE A 151 -0.55 -5.99 11.48
C PHE A 151 0.16 -7.19 10.83
N PRO A 152 -0.44 -8.39 10.80
CA PRO A 152 0.17 -9.55 10.18
C PRO A 152 0.26 -9.41 8.65
N VAL A 153 1.36 -9.89 8.06
CA VAL A 153 1.50 -10.01 6.61
C VAL A 153 1.29 -11.47 6.21
N ASN A 154 0.07 -11.80 5.83
CA ASN A 154 -0.31 -13.15 5.44
C ASN A 154 0.47 -13.59 4.19
N GLY A 155 1.18 -14.72 4.28
CA GLY A 155 2.03 -15.20 3.19
C GLY A 155 3.27 -14.34 2.92
N GLY A 156 3.66 -13.46 3.85
CA GLY A 156 4.75 -12.53 3.66
C GLY A 156 6.11 -13.21 3.44
N PHE A 157 6.79 -12.80 2.36
CA PHE A 157 8.12 -13.29 1.99
C PHE A 157 9.22 -12.67 2.88
N HIS A 158 9.27 -11.33 2.93
CA HIS A 158 10.29 -10.58 3.71
C HIS A 158 9.80 -10.12 5.09
N LEU A 159 8.51 -9.79 5.23
CA LEU A 159 7.92 -9.28 6.46
C LEU A 159 6.90 -10.29 6.97
N LYS A 160 6.86 -10.48 8.29
CA LYS A 160 5.80 -11.24 8.97
C LYS A 160 4.72 -10.33 9.56
N LYS A 161 5.08 -9.08 9.81
CA LYS A 161 4.20 -8.04 10.34
C LYS A 161 4.62 -6.66 9.83
N VAL A 162 3.72 -5.69 9.87
CA VAL A 162 3.95 -4.28 9.59
C VAL A 162 3.38 -3.46 10.75
N ALA A 163 4.23 -2.63 11.35
CA ALA A 163 3.81 -1.65 12.35
C ALA A 163 3.13 -0.46 11.65
N MET A 164 1.93 -0.12 12.10
CA MET A 164 1.14 1.02 11.63
C MET A 164 0.62 1.80 12.85
N GLY A 165 0.11 3.02 12.66
CA GLY A 165 -0.44 3.79 13.77
C GLY A 165 -1.57 3.04 14.51
N ALA A 166 -1.55 3.09 15.84
CA ALA A 166 -2.46 2.35 16.72
C ALA A 166 -3.95 2.62 16.42
N HIS A 167 -4.30 3.82 15.97
CA HIS A 167 -5.69 4.18 15.67
C HIS A 167 -6.21 3.59 14.37
N LEU A 168 -5.37 2.95 13.55
CA LEU A 168 -5.82 2.36 12.28
C LEU A 168 -6.92 1.30 12.50
N ASN A 169 -6.91 0.60 13.65
CA ASN A 169 -7.95 -0.35 14.04
C ASN A 169 -9.33 0.27 14.31
N ASN A 170 -9.44 1.60 14.34
CA ASN A 170 -10.72 2.29 14.56
C ASN A 170 -11.60 2.35 13.30
N TYR A 171 -11.10 1.90 12.15
CA TYR A 171 -11.72 2.04 10.83
C TYR A 171 -11.99 0.67 10.18
N ASP A 172 -13.07 0.59 9.40
CA ASP A 172 -13.54 -0.63 8.72
C ASP A 172 -13.07 -0.71 7.24
N SER A 173 -12.55 0.40 6.71
CA SER A 173 -12.12 0.60 5.32
C SER A 173 -10.69 0.16 5.04
#